data_AF-A0A352KQ30-F1
#
_entry.id   AF-A0A352KQ30-F1
#
_cell.length_a   1.000
_cell.length_b   1.000
_cell.length_c   1.000
_cell.angle_alpha   90.00
_cell.angle_beta   90.00
_cell.angle_gamma   90.00
#
_symmetry.space_group_name_H-M   'P 1'
#
loop_
_entity.id
_entity.type
_entity.pdbx_description
1 polymer ?
#
loop_
_entity_poly.entity_id
_entity_poly.type
_entity_poly.pdbx_seq_one_letter_code
_entity_poly.pdbx_strand_id
1 'polypeptide(L)' 'PFDEIAVEEALRIKERGEAEEVIAVTIGDSAAQEQLRTVLAMGCDRAILVEAPSDLEPLAVAKTLKALVEKEDAQLVIA' A
#
# COMPACT_ATOMS: atom_id res chain seq x y z
N PRO A 1 -0.56 -3.24 13.14
CA PRO A 1 0.78 -3.06 13.74
C PRO A 1 1.94 -3.15 12.74
N PHE A 2 2.03 -4.22 11.93
CA PHE A 2 3.14 -4.38 10.97
C PHE A 2 3.06 -3.36 9.83
N ASP A 3 1.87 -3.15 9.28
CA ASP A 3 1.66 -2.19 8.18
C ASP A 3 2.00 -0.74 8.57
N GLU A 4 1.78 -0.35 9.82
CA GLU A 4 2.17 0.98 10.31
C GLU A 4 3.69 1.17 10.30
N ILE A 5 4.44 0.12 10.65
CA ILE A 5 5.91 0.11 10.59
C ILE A 5 6.39 0.12 9.13
N ALA A 6 5.72 -0.63 8.25
CA ALA A 6 6.02 -0.65 6.82
C ALA A 6 5.82 0.75 6.19
N VAL A 7 4.73 1.43 6.54
CA VAL A 7 4.47 2.80 6.11
C VAL A 7 5.52 3.76 6.66
N GLU A 8 5.87 3.66 7.95
CA GLU A 8 6.89 4.53 8.54
C GLU A 8 8.25 4.38 7.85
N GLU A 9 8.71 3.16 7.55
CA GLU A 9 9.98 2.98 6.85
C GLU A 9 9.91 3.45 5.39
N ALA A 10 8.78 3.25 4.68
CA ALA A 10 8.60 3.80 3.33
C ALA A 10 8.71 5.32 3.31
N LEU A 11 8.11 6.00 4.30
CA LEU A 11 8.23 7.44 4.45
C LEU A 11 9.66 7.87 4.76
N ARG A 12 10.38 7.16 5.63
CA ARG A 12 11.80 7.44 5.91
C ARG A 12 12.69 7.28 4.67
N ILE A 13 12.46 6.27 3.84
CA ILE A 13 13.17 6.09 2.56
C ILE A 13 12.96 7.33 1.68
N LYS A 14 11.71 7.80 1.56
CA LYS A 14 11.39 9.02 0.82
C LYS A 14 12.04 10.27 1.43
N GLU A 15 12.01 10.43 2.76
CA GLU A 15 12.65 11.54 3.46
C GLU A 15 14.18 11.58 3.28
N ARG A 16 14.83 10.41 3.14
CA ARG A 16 16.25 10.29 2.77
C ARG A 16 16.52 10.61 1.28
N GLY A 17 15.48 10.82 0.48
CA GLY A 17 15.58 11.08 -0.96
C GLY A 17 15.83 9.83 -1.80
N GLU A 18 15.58 8.64 -1.24
CA GLU A 18 15.78 7.35 -1.90
C GLU A 18 14.53 6.84 -2.64
N ALA A 19 13.38 7.51 -2.45
CA ALA A 19 12.14 7.27 -3.16
C ALA A 19 11.46 8.59 -3.54
N GLU A 20 10.77 8.62 -4.67
CA GLU A 20 10.04 9.79 -5.16
C GLU A 20 8.60 9.84 -4.65
N GLU A 21 7.96 8.67 -4.53
CA GLU A 21 6.55 8.51 -4.20
C GLU A 21 6.34 7.31 -3.25
N VAL A 22 5.45 7.46 -2.27
CA VAL A 22 4.93 6.38 -1.43
C VAL A 22 3.45 6.17 -1.74
N ILE A 23 3.13 5.00 -2.27
CA ILE A 23 1.75 4.58 -2.60
C ILE A 23 1.28 3.58 -1.55
N ALA A 24 0.27 3.94 -0.77
CA ALA A 24 -0.40 3.00 0.12
C ALA A 24 -1.39 2.12 -0.65
N VAL A 25 -1.37 0.81 -0.44
CA VAL A 25 -2.26 -0.12 -1.15
C VAL A 25 -2.99 -1.00 -0.15
N THR A 26 -4.29 -1.18 -0.37
CA THR A 26 -5.06 -2.25 0.29
C THR A 26 -5.95 -2.96 -0.71
N ILE A 27 -6.21 -4.24 -0.46
CA ILE A 27 -7.07 -5.09 -1.28
C ILE A 27 -8.16 -5.62 -0.36
N GLY A 28 -9.40 -5.22 -0.59
CA GLY A 28 -10.51 -5.55 0.31
C GLY A 28 -11.76 -4.76 0.00
N ASP A 29 -12.73 -4.82 0.90
CA ASP A 29 -14.00 -4.13 0.71
C ASP A 29 -13.90 -2.62 0.92
N SER A 30 -15.00 -1.91 0.68
CA SER A 30 -15.06 -0.45 0.85
C SER A 30 -14.80 0.03 2.29
N ALA A 31 -14.90 -0.84 3.30
CA ALA A 31 -14.61 -0.46 4.68
C ALA A 31 -13.11 -0.18 4.87
N ALA A 32 -12.24 -0.81 4.06
CA ALA A 32 -10.79 -0.58 4.08
C ALA A 32 -10.36 0.86 3.71
N GLN A 33 -11.28 1.67 3.19
CA GLN A 33 -11.02 3.09 2.91
C GLN A 33 -10.66 3.89 4.16
N GLU A 34 -11.15 3.50 5.34
CA GLU A 34 -10.83 4.20 6.58
C GLU A 34 -9.35 4.07 6.94
N GLN A 35 -8.80 2.86 6.81
CA GLN A 35 -7.39 2.57 7.04
C GLN A 35 -6.51 3.31 6.03
N LEU A 36 -6.94 3.39 4.75
CA LEU A 36 -6.24 4.19 3.74
C LEU A 36 -6.19 5.68 4.10
N ARG A 37 -7.26 6.25 4.66
CA ARG A 37 -7.26 7.65 5.12
C ARG A 37 -6.25 7.87 6.25
N THR A 38 -6.09 6.89 7.14
CA THR A 38 -5.10 6.94 8.23
C THR A 38 -3.67 7.02 7.69
N VAL A 39 -3.29 6.13 6.77
CA VAL A 39 -1.92 6.12 6.22
C VAL A 39 -1.64 7.30 5.29
N LEU A 40 -2.66 7.81 4.59
CA LEU A 40 -2.56 9.10 3.88
C LEU A 40 -2.26 10.25 4.85
N ALA A 41 -2.94 10.29 6.00
CA ALA A 41 -2.67 11.30 7.02
C ALA A 41 -1.27 11.17 7.65
N MET A 42 -0.65 9.99 7.61
CA MET A 42 0.73 9.78 8.03
C MET A 42 1.76 10.37 7.05
N GLY A 43 1.40 10.55 5.77
CA GLY A 43 2.28 11.18 4.78
C GLY A 43 2.45 10.43 3.46
N CYS A 44 1.72 9.33 3.22
CA CYS A 44 1.71 8.69 1.90
C CYS A 44 1.16 9.64 0.83
N ASP A 45 1.73 9.62 -0.38
CA ASP A 45 1.36 10.54 -1.46
C ASP A 45 -0.02 10.26 -2.02
N ARG A 46 -0.33 8.98 -2.22
CA ARG A 46 -1.63 8.50 -2.67
C ARG A 46 -1.93 7.12 -2.13
N ALA A 47 -3.19 6.74 -2.24
CA ALA A 47 -3.69 5.45 -1.80
C ALA A 47 -4.50 4.77 -2.91
N ILE A 48 -4.40 3.45 -2.96
CA ILE A 48 -5.14 2.59 -3.89
C ILE A 48 -5.92 1.57 -3.08
N LEU A 49 -7.24 1.58 -3.24
CA LEU A 49 -8.12 0.49 -2.84
C LEU A 49 -8.37 -0.38 -4.07
N VAL A 50 -7.97 -1.64 -4.02
CA VAL A 50 -8.47 -2.65 -4.95
C VAL A 50 -9.68 -3.30 -4.31
N GLU A 51 -10.87 -2.94 -4.80
CA GLU A 51 -12.13 -3.48 -4.27
C GLU A 51 -12.23 -4.98 -4.52
N ALA A 52 -12.43 -5.73 -3.44
CA ALA A 52 -12.60 -7.18 -3.46
C ALA A 52 -13.38 -7.66 -2.22
N PRO A 53 -13.94 -8.87 -2.23
CA PRO A 53 -14.48 -9.50 -1.03
C PRO A 53 -13.43 -9.58 0.10
N SER A 54 -13.85 -9.57 1.35
CA SER A 54 -12.95 -9.56 2.51
C SER A 54 -12.31 -10.92 2.82
N ASP A 55 -12.77 -12.00 2.20
CA ASP A 55 -12.32 -13.38 2.39
C ASP A 55 -11.27 -13.82 1.35
N LEU A 56 -10.40 -12.90 0.92
CA LEU A 56 -9.34 -13.19 -0.05
C LEU A 56 -8.25 -14.12 0.51
N GLU A 57 -7.89 -15.12 -0.29
CA GLU A 57 -6.73 -15.96 -0.01
C GLU A 57 -5.41 -15.24 -0.35
N PRO A 58 -4.30 -15.53 0.37
CA PRO A 58 -3.00 -14.89 0.13
C PRO A 58 -2.48 -14.98 -1.31
N LEU A 59 -2.78 -16.07 -2.03
CA LEU A 59 -2.36 -16.21 -3.43
C LEU A 59 -3.09 -15.22 -4.35
N ALA A 60 -4.36 -14.93 -4.07
CA ALA A 60 -5.13 -13.92 -4.81
C ALA A 60 -4.55 -12.53 -4.53
N VAL A 61 -4.31 -12.21 -3.25
CA VAL A 61 -3.65 -10.96 -2.82
C VAL A 61 -2.30 -10.77 -3.53
N ALA A 62 -1.44 -11.80 -3.52
CA ALA A 62 -0.12 -11.73 -4.13
C ALA A 62 -0.17 -11.50 -5.66
N LYS A 63 -1.09 -12.15 -6.37
CA LYS A 63 -1.26 -11.95 -7.83
C LYS A 63 -1.77 -10.55 -8.14
N THR A 64 -2.72 -10.06 -7.37
CA THR A 64 -3.27 -8.71 -7.51
C THR A 64 -2.19 -7.66 -7.22
N LEU A 65 -1.44 -7.83 -6.13
CA LEU A 65 -0.35 -6.92 -5.77
C LEU A 65 0.75 -6.91 -6.83
N LYS A 66 1.12 -8.08 -7.39
CA LYS A 66 2.06 -8.16 -8.52
C LYS A 66 1.58 -7.32 -9.72
N ALA A 67 0.33 -7.48 -10.13
CA ALA A 67 -0.23 -6.71 -11.25
C ALA A 67 -0.23 -5.20 -10.96
N LEU A 68 -0.46 -4.81 -9.71
CA LEU A 68 -0.41 -3.41 -9.30
C LEU A 68 1.02 -2.86 -9.31
N VAL A 69 2.00 -3.61 -8.82
CA VAL A 69 3.42 -3.26 -8.86
C VAL A 69 3.89 -3.03 -10.30
N GLU A 70 3.50 -3.90 -11.23
CA GLU A 70 3.79 -3.73 -12.66
C GLU A 70 3.10 -2.50 -13.26
N LYS A 71 1.87 -2.20 -12.85
CA LYS A 71 1.11 -1.05 -13.33
C LYS A 71 1.65 0.29 -12.82
N GLU A 72 2.06 0.33 -11.56
CA GLU A 72 2.58 1.54 -10.90
C GLU A 72 4.10 1.69 -11.05
N ASP A 73 4.76 0.76 -11.75
CA ASP A 73 6.23 0.69 -11.92
C ASP A 73 6.99 0.79 -10.58
N ALA A 74 6.44 0.15 -9.55
CA ALA A 74 7.00 0.21 -8.20
C ALA A 74 8.27 -0.64 -8.10
N GLN A 75 9.36 -0.04 -7.62
CA GLN A 75 10.66 -0.71 -7.51
C GLN A 75 10.91 -1.38 -6.16
N LEU A 76 10.12 -1.02 -5.14
CA LEU A 76 10.22 -1.56 -3.78
C LEU A 76 8.81 -1.80 -3.23
N VAL A 77 8.63 -2.93 -2.54
CA VAL A 77 7.41 -3.29 -1.82
C VAL A 77 7.78 -3.62 -0.37
N ILE A 78 7.03 -3.05 0.56
CA ILE A 78 7.16 -3.30 2.01
C ILE A 78 5.78 -3.75 2.50
N ALA A 79 5.72 -4.89 3.19
CA ALA A 79 4.50 -5.52 3.70
C ALA A 79 4.80 -6.26 5.01
#